data_AF-A0A1V2LUI0-F1
#
_entry.id   AF-A0A1V2LUI0-F1
#
_cell.length_a   1.000
_cell.length_b   1.000
_cell.length_c   1.000
_cell.angle_alpha   90.00
_cell.angle_beta   90.00
_cell.angle_gamma   90.00
#
_symmetry.space_group_name_H-M   'P 1'
#
loop_
_entity.id
_entity.type
_entity.pdbx_description
1 polymer ?
#
loop_
_entity_poly.entity_id
_entity_poly.type
_entity_poly.pdbx_seq_one_letter_code
_entity_poly.pdbx_strand_id
1 'polypeptide(L)'
;MTVHGKYRLALLGQGNGVPLRGVIFDMDGTLTKPQTWMFAEMRKQLSVPDGVVILDYLLDIPDGPLREEAEGKIRAIEERAMHEQEPTLVLMVGDSREDMQAGLEAGCAVVLLRHEDNGDSEAAFAVEGSKSKLDGIVTDFFELYKLLQDGIVVDRI
;
A
#
# COMPACT_ATOMS: atom_id res chain seq x y z
N MET A 1 -18.12 11.98 -7.46
CA MET A 1 -17.37 11.16 -6.49
C MET A 1 -18.19 10.94 -5.22
N THR A 2 -18.60 9.71 -4.95
CA THR A 2 -19.26 9.35 -3.69
C THR A 2 -18.18 8.88 -2.72
N VAL A 3 -18.01 9.56 -1.59
CA VAL A 3 -16.93 9.30 -0.62
C VAL A 3 -17.39 8.21 0.34
N HIS A 4 -16.72 7.06 0.34
CA HIS A 4 -17.07 5.94 1.19
C HIS A 4 -15.83 5.27 1.79
N GLY A 5 -15.10 5.96 2.67
CA GLY A 5 -13.88 5.38 3.25
C GLY A 5 -13.40 6.05 4.53
N LYS A 6 -12.20 5.67 4.96
CA LYS A 6 -11.52 6.17 6.16
C LYS A 6 -11.04 7.60 5.98
N TYR A 7 -10.89 8.05 4.74
CA TYR A 7 -10.49 9.40 4.41
C TYR A 7 -11.56 10.11 3.57
N ARG A 8 -11.75 11.40 3.83
CA ARG A 8 -12.55 12.27 2.98
C ARG A 8 -11.62 12.94 1.98
N LEU A 9 -11.91 12.74 0.70
CA LEU A 9 -11.28 13.45 -0.40
C LEU A 9 -12.13 14.68 -0.74
N ALA A 10 -11.51 15.86 -0.80
CA ALA A 10 -12.14 17.10 -1.22
C ALA A 10 -11.23 17.89 -2.17
N LEU A 11 -11.81 18.80 -2.96
CA LEU A 11 -11.02 19.70 -3.79
C LEU A 11 -10.26 20.72 -2.92
N LEU A 12 -9.12 21.19 -3.43
CA LEU A 12 -8.32 22.21 -2.77
C LEU A 12 -9.18 23.47 -2.55
N GLY A 13 -9.30 23.89 -1.29
CA GLY A 13 -10.17 25.01 -0.89
C GLY A 13 -11.63 24.64 -0.56
N GLN A 14 -12.00 23.35 -0.64
CA GLN A 14 -13.34 22.85 -0.27
C GLN A 14 -13.32 21.83 0.90
N GLY A 15 -12.28 21.85 1.74
CA GLY A 15 -12.14 20.99 2.91
C GLY A 15 -11.06 21.51 3.88
N ASN A 16 -10.99 20.94 5.09
CA ASN A 16 -10.04 21.33 6.14
C ASN A 16 -8.75 20.49 6.16
N GLY A 17 -8.60 19.54 5.24
CA GLY A 17 -7.48 18.60 5.26
C GLY A 17 -6.18 19.12 4.69
N VAL A 18 -5.24 18.19 4.56
CA VAL A 18 -3.90 18.48 4.04
C VAL A 18 -3.84 18.29 2.52
N PRO A 19 -3.17 19.19 1.77
CA PRO A 19 -2.96 19.04 0.34
C PRO A 19 -2.25 17.72 0.02
N LEU A 20 -2.75 17.00 -0.98
CA LEU A 20 -2.12 15.79 -1.50
C LEU A 20 -0.73 16.12 -2.05
N ARG A 21 0.30 15.43 -1.55
CA ARG A 21 1.71 15.73 -1.90
C ARG A 21 2.21 14.94 -3.11
N GLY A 22 1.47 13.92 -3.54
CA GLY A 22 1.83 13.06 -4.65
C GLY A 22 0.72 12.06 -4.94
N VAL A 23 0.66 11.64 -6.21
CA VAL A 23 -0.26 10.62 -6.72
C VAL A 23 0.61 9.51 -7.23
N ILE A 24 0.30 8.27 -6.86
CA ILE A 24 1.01 7.13 -7.41
C ILE A 24 0.02 6.26 -8.17
N PHE A 25 0.33 6.05 -9.45
CA PHE A 25 -0.22 4.98 -10.26
C PHE A 25 0.70 3.79 -10.07
N ASP A 26 0.25 2.82 -9.30
CA ASP A 26 0.97 1.58 -9.11
C ASP A 26 0.28 0.50 -9.94
N MET A 27 1.03 -0.13 -10.84
CA MET A 27 0.62 -1.37 -11.50
C MET A 27 1.49 -2.55 -11.06
N ASP A 28 2.52 -2.33 -10.23
CA ASP A 28 3.46 -3.38 -9.80
C ASP A 28 4.07 -3.04 -8.41
N GLY A 29 3.24 -3.27 -7.39
CA GLY A 29 3.53 -3.52 -5.96
C GLY A 29 4.79 -2.90 -5.31
N THR A 30 4.62 -1.77 -4.63
CA THR A 30 4.59 -1.64 -3.14
C THR A 30 4.89 -0.19 -2.70
N LEU A 31 3.84 0.52 -2.25
CA LEU A 31 3.83 1.97 -1.96
C LEU A 31 4.11 2.36 -0.52
N THR A 32 5.23 1.89 0.02
CA THR A 32 5.48 2.04 1.47
C THR A 32 6.83 2.68 1.75
N LYS A 33 6.96 3.31 2.92
CA LYS A 33 8.27 3.82 3.33
C LYS A 33 9.26 2.66 3.38
N PRO A 34 10.48 2.81 2.85
CA PRO A 34 11.49 1.76 2.90
C PRO A 34 11.77 1.35 4.36
N GLN A 35 11.45 0.12 4.71
CA GLN A 35 11.71 -0.45 6.04
C GLN A 35 13.17 -0.91 6.15
N THR A 36 14.13 0.00 5.97
CA THR A 36 15.57 -0.32 5.90
C THR A 36 16.12 -0.95 7.17
N TRP A 37 15.43 -0.78 8.30
CA TRP A 37 15.76 -1.41 9.57
C TRP A 37 15.69 -2.94 9.51
N MET A 38 14.80 -3.50 8.68
CA MET A 38 14.59 -4.96 8.61
C MET A 38 15.88 -5.67 8.17
N PHE A 39 16.61 -5.08 7.22
CA PHE A 39 17.86 -5.65 6.71
C PHE A 39 18.98 -5.59 7.74
N ALA A 40 19.04 -4.53 8.54
CA ALA A 40 20.00 -4.43 9.64
C ALA A 40 19.73 -5.49 10.72
N GLU A 41 18.45 -5.71 11.04
CA GLU A 41 18.04 -6.72 12.02
C GLU A 41 18.27 -8.15 11.50
N MET A 42 17.96 -8.43 10.23
CA MET A 42 18.24 -9.73 9.59
C MET A 42 19.74 -10.05 9.65
N ARG A 43 20.61 -9.09 9.27
CA ARG A 43 22.08 -9.27 9.35
C ARG A 43 22.53 -9.61 10.77
N LYS A 44 21.99 -8.90 11.76
CA LYS A 44 22.32 -9.12 13.17
C LYS A 44 21.86 -10.50 13.67
N GLN A 45 20.64 -10.91 13.37
CA GLN A 45 20.09 -12.19 13.86
C GLN A 45 20.69 -13.41 13.17
N LEU A 46 21.07 -13.27 11.89
CA LEU A 46 21.71 -14.31 11.10
C LEU A 46 23.24 -14.29 11.24
N SER A 47 23.81 -13.27 11.90
CA SER A 47 25.26 -13.03 11.95
C SER A 47 25.89 -12.96 10.55
N VAL A 48 25.18 -12.35 9.58
CA VAL A 48 25.64 -12.20 8.20
C VAL A 48 26.83 -11.24 8.19
N PRO A 49 27.98 -11.61 7.60
CA PRO A 49 29.15 -10.74 7.52
C PRO A 49 28.88 -9.45 6.74
N ASP A 50 29.64 -8.41 7.06
CA ASP A 50 29.59 -7.15 6.31
C ASP A 50 29.99 -7.37 4.85
N GLY A 51 29.28 -6.71 3.93
CA GLY A 51 29.50 -6.83 2.49
C GLY A 51 28.89 -8.08 1.82
N VAL A 52 28.34 -9.02 2.59
CA VAL A 52 27.63 -10.20 2.05
C VAL A 52 26.16 -9.90 1.81
N VAL A 53 25.59 -10.34 0.70
CA VAL A 53 24.15 -10.23 0.41
C VAL A 53 23.39 -11.28 1.24
N ILE A 54 22.31 -10.88 1.91
CA ILE A 54 21.57 -11.75 2.85
C ILE A 54 20.98 -12.98 2.14
N LEU A 55 20.49 -12.82 0.91
CA LEU A 55 19.94 -13.91 0.10
C LEU A 55 21.03 -14.91 -0.32
N ASP A 56 22.19 -14.42 -0.76
CA ASP A 56 23.33 -15.29 -1.10
C ASP A 56 23.81 -16.06 0.14
N TYR A 57 23.86 -15.39 1.30
CA TYR A 57 24.20 -16.04 2.57
C TYR A 57 23.26 -17.19 2.93
N LEU A 58 21.94 -17.03 2.72
CA LEU A 58 20.95 -18.10 2.95
C LEU A 58 21.09 -19.27 1.99
N LEU A 59 21.46 -19.00 0.73
CA LEU A 59 21.64 -20.02 -0.29
C LEU A 59 22.88 -20.88 -0.02
N ASP A 60 23.88 -20.32 0.65
CA ASP A 60 25.09 -21.03 1.06
C ASP A 60 24.89 -21.90 2.32
N ILE A 61 23.79 -21.73 3.06
CA ILE A 61 23.46 -22.63 4.18
C ILE A 61 22.95 -23.95 3.61
N PRO A 62 23.56 -25.11 3.95
CA PRO A 62 23.04 -26.40 3.55
C PRO A 62 21.62 -26.64 4.07
N ASP A 63 20.79 -27.30 3.27
CA ASP A 63 19.45 -27.70 3.70
C ASP A 63 19.51 -28.51 5.01
N GLY A 64 18.63 -28.15 5.95
CA GLY A 64 18.57 -28.75 7.27
C GLY A 64 18.11 -27.77 8.35
N PRO A 65 18.23 -28.16 9.63
CA PRO A 65 17.68 -27.39 10.75
C PRO A 65 18.21 -25.96 10.85
N LEU A 66 19.47 -25.72 10.44
CA LEU A 66 20.08 -24.40 10.44
C LEU A 66 19.47 -23.46 9.40
N ARG A 67 19.10 -23.98 8.23
CA ARG A 67 18.46 -23.20 7.17
C ARG A 67 17.02 -22.87 7.53
N GLU A 68 16.28 -23.82 8.10
CA GLU A 68 14.93 -23.61 8.62
C GLU A 68 14.91 -22.55 9.74
N GLU A 69 15.88 -22.57 10.65
CA GLU A 69 15.99 -21.55 11.70
C GLU A 69 16.27 -20.15 11.11
N ALA A 70 17.15 -20.06 10.12
CA ALA A 70 17.50 -18.82 9.43
C ALA A 70 16.28 -18.23 8.69
N GLU A 71 15.58 -19.04 7.91
CA GLU A 71 14.36 -18.64 7.20
C GLU A 71 13.25 -18.22 8.19
N GLY A 72 13.10 -18.94 9.30
CA GLY A 72 12.14 -18.58 10.36
C GLY A 72 12.40 -17.20 10.98
N LYS A 73 13.67 -16.84 11.20
CA LYS A 73 14.06 -15.50 11.70
C LYS A 73 13.71 -14.40 10.70
N ILE A 74 13.98 -14.62 9.42
CA ILE A 74 13.66 -13.66 8.35
C ILE A 74 12.16 -13.45 8.28
N ARG A 75 11.39 -14.55 8.24
CA ARG A 75 9.93 -14.49 8.17
C ARG A 75 9.34 -13.71 9.34
N ALA A 76 9.83 -13.91 10.56
CA ALA A 76 9.37 -13.16 11.73
C ALA A 76 9.67 -11.65 11.61
N ILE A 77 10.82 -11.29 11.04
CA ILE A 77 11.20 -9.90 10.80
C ILE A 77 10.31 -9.28 9.71
N GLU A 78 10.06 -10.01 8.61
CA GLU A 78 9.18 -9.57 7.52
C GLU A 78 7.74 -9.37 7.99
N GLU A 79 7.19 -10.32 8.75
CA GLU A 79 5.86 -10.23 9.35
C GLU A 79 5.74 -8.98 10.24
N ARG A 80 6.78 -8.66 11.03
CA ARG A 80 6.80 -7.43 11.83
C ARG A 80 6.91 -6.18 10.96
N ALA A 81 7.78 -6.19 9.95
CA ALA A 81 7.97 -5.06 9.06
C ALA A 81 6.71 -4.70 8.27
N MET A 82 5.93 -5.71 7.90
CA MET A 82 4.60 -5.58 7.29
C MET A 82 3.60 -4.93 8.26
N HIS A 83 3.60 -5.34 9.54
CA HIS A 83 2.70 -4.74 10.54
C HIS A 83 3.08 -3.29 10.91
N GLU A 84 4.37 -2.96 10.93
CA GLU A 84 4.90 -1.64 11.28
C GLU A 84 4.98 -0.70 10.07
N GLN A 85 4.50 -1.13 8.91
CA GLN A 85 4.59 -0.40 7.66
C GLN A 85 3.71 0.85 7.73
N GLU A 86 4.33 2.01 7.48
CA GLU A 86 3.60 3.27 7.43
C GLU A 86 3.30 3.68 5.98
N PRO A 87 2.04 4.08 5.68
CA PRO A 87 1.71 4.70 4.41
C PRO A 87 2.53 5.98 4.24
N THR A 88 2.98 6.20 3.02
CA THR A 88 3.29 7.57 2.60
C THR A 88 1.95 8.27 2.37
N LEU A 89 1.82 9.58 2.64
CA LEU A 89 0.60 10.38 2.36
C LEU A 89 0.33 10.44 0.85
N VAL A 90 -0.21 9.35 0.32
CA VAL A 90 -0.33 9.04 -1.10
C VAL A 90 -1.74 8.51 -1.36
N LEU A 91 -2.29 8.92 -2.50
CA LEU A 91 -3.49 8.36 -3.09
C LEU A 91 -3.08 7.13 -3.93
N MET A 92 -3.55 5.95 -3.57
CA MET A 92 -3.48 4.74 -4.38
C MET A 92 -4.62 4.76 -5.38
N VAL A 93 -4.29 4.75 -6.67
CA VAL A 93 -5.27 4.59 -7.75
C VAL A 93 -4.94 3.32 -8.51
N GLY A 94 -5.93 2.43 -8.62
CA GLY A 94 -5.80 1.18 -9.37
C GLY A 94 -7.16 0.71 -9.86
N ASP A 95 -7.17 -0.28 -10.73
CA ASP A 95 -8.37 -0.78 -11.39
C ASP A 95 -8.75 -2.19 -10.92
N SER A 96 -7.83 -2.88 -10.24
CA SER A 96 -8.02 -4.25 -9.74
C SER A 96 -8.32 -4.31 -8.24
N ARG A 97 -8.70 -5.50 -7.76
CA ARG A 97 -8.93 -5.74 -6.31
C ARG A 97 -7.61 -5.77 -5.55
N GLU A 98 -6.57 -6.27 -6.18
CA GLU A 98 -5.22 -6.38 -5.66
C GLU A 98 -4.66 -4.99 -5.34
N ASP A 99 -4.89 -4.01 -6.22
CA ASP A 99 -4.51 -2.61 -6.01
C ASP A 99 -5.19 -2.01 -4.79
N MET A 100 -6.51 -2.19 -4.68
CA MET A 100 -7.29 -1.64 -3.59
C MET A 100 -6.91 -2.29 -2.26
N GLN A 101 -6.66 -3.60 -2.25
CA GLN A 101 -6.21 -4.31 -1.06
C GLN A 101 -4.82 -3.84 -0.63
N ALA A 102 -3.88 -3.69 -1.57
CA ALA A 102 -2.54 -3.20 -1.28
C ALA A 102 -2.56 -1.76 -0.72
N GLY A 103 -3.37 -0.87 -1.31
CA GLY A 103 -3.53 0.49 -0.80
C GLY A 103 -4.17 0.55 0.59
N LEU A 104 -5.14 -0.32 0.87
CA LEU A 104 -5.78 -0.45 2.18
C LEU A 104 -4.81 -0.96 3.25
N GLU A 105 -4.04 -2.01 2.93
CA GLU A 105 -3.03 -2.59 3.82
C GLU A 105 -1.88 -1.62 4.08
N ALA A 106 -1.45 -0.89 3.05
CA ALA A 106 -0.48 0.18 3.19
C ALA A 106 -1.02 1.37 3.99
N GLY A 107 -2.34 1.52 4.12
CA GLY A 107 -3.00 2.60 4.87
C GLY A 107 -3.16 3.92 4.08
N CYS A 108 -3.04 3.84 2.76
CA CYS A 108 -3.23 4.93 1.81
C CYS A 108 -4.71 5.32 1.67
N ALA A 109 -4.98 6.48 1.07
CA ALA A 109 -6.30 6.73 0.52
C ALA A 109 -6.43 5.95 -0.79
N VAL A 110 -7.52 5.20 -0.98
CA VAL A 110 -7.72 4.30 -2.14
C VAL A 110 -8.83 4.79 -3.05
N VAL A 111 -8.54 4.91 -4.35
CA VAL A 111 -9.51 5.28 -5.39
C VAL A 111 -9.51 4.21 -6.47
N LEU A 112 -10.68 3.61 -6.70
CA LEU A 112 -10.86 2.65 -7.78
C LEU A 112 -11.09 3.37 -9.10
N LEU A 113 -10.29 3.04 -10.12
CA LEU A 113 -10.58 3.39 -11.51
C LEU A 113 -11.50 2.33 -12.10
N ARG A 114 -12.79 2.67 -12.24
CA ARG A 114 -13.81 1.76 -12.77
C ARG A 114 -13.67 1.65 -14.29
N HIS A 115 -13.51 0.42 -14.77
CA HIS A 115 -13.67 0.06 -16.19
C HIS A 115 -14.96 -0.76 -16.37
N GLU A 116 -15.49 -0.84 -17.59
CA GLU A 116 -16.71 -1.63 -17.91
C GLU A 116 -16.58 -3.10 -17.49
N ASP A 117 -15.33 -3.62 -17.45
CA ASP A 117 -15.01 -5.00 -17.12
C ASP A 117 -14.72 -5.23 -15.62
N ASN A 118 -14.60 -4.17 -14.81
CA ASN A 118 -14.17 -4.25 -13.40
C ASN A 118 -15.36 -4.06 -12.43
N GLY A 119 -16.59 -4.25 -12.89
CA GLY A 119 -17.80 -4.07 -12.10
C GLY A 119 -17.84 -4.90 -10.81
N ASP A 120 -17.24 -6.10 -10.82
CA ASP A 120 -17.16 -6.97 -9.65
C ASP A 120 -16.18 -6.47 -8.58
N SER A 121 -15.19 -5.65 -8.95
CA SER A 121 -14.16 -5.13 -8.05
C SER A 121 -14.77 -4.19 -7.01
N GLU A 122 -15.70 -3.31 -7.39
CA GLU A 122 -16.35 -2.39 -6.46
C GLU A 122 -17.21 -3.11 -5.41
N ALA A 123 -17.99 -4.10 -5.85
CA ALA A 123 -18.85 -4.88 -4.96
C ALA A 123 -18.06 -5.61 -3.87
N ALA A 124 -16.83 -6.02 -4.19
CA ALA A 124 -15.93 -6.68 -3.23
C ALA A 124 -15.46 -5.77 -2.08
N PHE A 125 -15.59 -4.44 -2.21
CA PHE A 125 -15.21 -3.48 -1.17
C PHE A 125 -16.40 -2.81 -0.47
N ALA A 126 -17.63 -3.21 -0.83
CA ALA A 126 -18.82 -2.75 -0.14
C ALA A 126 -18.83 -3.22 1.32
N VAL A 127 -19.29 -2.34 2.21
CA VAL A 127 -19.48 -2.57 3.65
C VAL A 127 -20.95 -2.35 3.99
N GLU A 128 -21.44 -3.06 4.99
CA GLU A 128 -22.83 -2.97 5.46
C GLU A 128 -23.24 -1.51 5.75
N GLY A 129 -24.45 -1.12 5.33
CA GLY A 129 -24.98 0.22 5.56
C GLY A 129 -24.46 1.32 4.61
N SER A 130 -24.34 1.02 3.31
CA SER A 130 -23.90 1.99 2.27
C SER A 130 -22.51 2.59 2.50
N LYS A 131 -21.63 1.86 3.19
CA LYS A 131 -20.23 2.23 3.35
C LYS A 131 -19.39 1.41 2.37
N SER A 132 -18.21 1.89 2.06
CA SER A 132 -17.20 1.16 1.28
C SER A 132 -15.90 1.21 2.05
N LYS A 133 -14.94 0.39 1.63
CA LYS A 133 -13.54 0.58 2.00
C LYS A 133 -12.84 1.58 1.08
N LEU A 134 -13.44 1.92 -0.06
CA LEU A 134 -12.87 2.81 -1.09
C LEU A 134 -13.13 4.30 -0.81
N ASP A 135 -12.09 5.12 -0.73
CA ASP A 135 -12.23 6.56 -0.48
C ASP A 135 -12.79 7.33 -1.70
N GLY A 136 -12.70 6.75 -2.90
CA GLY A 136 -13.35 7.27 -4.11
C GLY A 136 -13.44 6.26 -5.25
N ILE A 137 -14.24 6.61 -6.25
CA ILE A 137 -14.36 5.88 -7.51
C ILE A 137 -14.32 6.92 -8.63
N VAL A 138 -13.46 6.69 -9.60
CA VAL A 138 -13.37 7.48 -10.85
C VAL A 138 -13.72 6.56 -12.00
N THR A 139 -14.53 7.03 -12.95
CA THR A 139 -15.01 6.17 -14.05
C THR A 139 -14.15 6.24 -15.30
N ASP A 140 -13.25 7.22 -15.38
CA ASP A 140 -12.29 7.33 -16.46
C ASP A 140 -11.05 8.12 -16.03
N PHE A 141 -10.01 8.05 -16.87
CA PHE A 141 -8.76 8.78 -16.66
C PHE A 141 -8.92 10.30 -16.71
N PHE A 142 -9.95 10.83 -17.36
CA PHE A 142 -10.16 12.26 -17.51
C PHE A 142 -10.71 12.88 -16.22
N GLU A 143 -11.62 12.17 -15.54
CA GLU A 143 -12.11 12.51 -14.21
C GLU A 143 -10.95 12.53 -13.21
N LEU A 144 -10.11 11.50 -13.25
CA LEU A 144 -8.91 11.44 -12.42
C LEU A 144 -7.95 12.59 -12.72
N TYR A 145 -7.61 12.82 -13.98
CA TYR A 145 -6.75 13.94 -14.41
C TYR A 145 -7.26 15.28 -13.89
N LYS A 146 -8.56 15.53 -14.00
CA LYS A 146 -9.20 16.75 -13.52
C LYS A 146 -9.10 16.89 -12.00
N LEU A 147 -9.36 15.81 -11.25
CA LEU A 147 -9.21 15.80 -9.79
C LEU A 147 -7.76 16.10 -9.37
N LEU A 148 -6.77 15.56 -10.09
CA LEU A 148 -5.37 15.83 -9.81
C LEU A 148 -4.97 17.27 -10.15
N GLN A 149 -5.47 17.82 -11.25
CA GLN A 149 -5.23 19.23 -11.62
C GLN A 149 -5.84 20.22 -10.63
N ASP A 150 -7.06 19.94 -10.18
CA ASP A 150 -7.79 20.80 -9.23
C ASP A 150 -7.23 20.69 -7.80
N GLY A 151 -6.43 19.65 -7.55
CA GLY A 151 -5.79 19.37 -6.27
C GLY A 151 -6.73 18.67 -5.29
N ILE A 152 -6.25 17.59 -4.70
CA ILE A 152 -7.02 16.78 -3.74
C ILE A 152 -6.52 17.07 -2.32
N VAL A 153 -7.43 17.08 -1.37
CA VAL A 153 -7.19 17.22 0.06
C VAL A 153 -7.66 15.95 0.74
N VAL A 154 -6.84 15.39 1.63
CA VAL A 154 -7.14 14.13 2.34
C VAL A 154 -7.33 14.40 3.83
N ASP A 155 -8.52 14.09 4.35
CA ASP A 155 -8.88 14.21 5.77
C ASP A 155 -9.16 12.83 6.39
N ARG A 156 -8.58 12.51 7.56
CA ARG A 156 -8.89 11.24 8.26
C ARG A 156 -10.21 11.37 9.02
N ILE A 157 -11.13 10.42 8.83
CA ILE A 157 -12.46 10.36 9.45
C ILE A 157 -12.53 9.22 10.47
#